data_AF-A0A947A0C2-F1
#
_entry.id   AF-A0A947A0C2-F1
#
_cell.length_a   1.000
_cell.length_b   1.000
_cell.length_c   1.000
_cell.angle_alpha   90.00
_cell.angle_beta   90.00
_cell.angle_gamma   90.00
#
_symmetry.space_group_name_H-M   'P 1'
#
loop_
_entity.id
_entity.type
_entity.pdbx_description
1 polymer ?
#
loop_
_entity_poly.entity_id
_entity_poly.type
_entity_poly.pdbx_seq_one_letter_code
_entity_poly.pdbx_strand_id
1 'polypeptide(L)'
;MNESVITTINYQVVLDAIGLIQGATLGLLLIVLNRRNFRSSLFLGLFLLFFSLELALFISIDPKIAQIYPGLYLLPFHFSWLLFPLFFLYTQQVSIHSDNTPKYWLLYPGIASFILQLIIFSLPYEAKQEIFINKWYDLIVWKFGYFYSWIIGIWNLRLLYKHRIEVQNTYSQITSKELQWARILLIYLLTSSIINYVLSWGYISIPNHTVYLAALDVLAVYWIVYFGIVQR
;
A
#
# COMPACT_ATOMS: atom_id res chain seq x y z
N MET A 1 -37.82 1.13 23.13
CA MET A 1 -38.19 -0.16 23.75
C MET A 1 -38.63 -1.06 22.59
N ASN A 2 -37.85 -1.94 22.00
CA ASN A 2 -36.67 -2.68 22.44
C ASN A 2 -35.75 -2.98 21.24
N GLU A 3 -34.44 -2.85 21.47
CA GLU A 3 -33.43 -3.85 21.10
C GLU A 3 -33.54 -4.53 19.72
N SER A 4 -33.25 -3.80 18.64
CA SER A 4 -32.73 -4.44 17.43
C SER A 4 -31.82 -3.55 16.57
N VAL A 5 -31.32 -2.44 17.11
CA VAL A 5 -30.13 -1.77 16.55
C VAL A 5 -28.91 -2.40 17.20
N ILE A 6 -28.83 -3.73 17.13
CA ILE A 6 -27.55 -4.40 17.29
C ILE A 6 -26.80 -4.06 16.01
N THR A 7 -25.98 -3.01 16.14
CA THR A 7 -24.82 -2.68 15.32
C THR A 7 -24.25 -3.93 14.66
N THR A 8 -24.59 -4.17 13.39
CA THR A 8 -23.81 -5.06 12.54
C THR A 8 -22.48 -4.36 12.34
N ILE A 9 -21.53 -4.67 13.23
CA ILE A 9 -20.14 -4.24 13.12
C ILE A 9 -19.65 -4.74 11.77
N ASN A 10 -19.30 -3.82 10.87
CA ASN A 10 -18.67 -4.20 9.62
C ASN A 10 -17.26 -4.69 9.94
N TYR A 11 -17.07 -6.01 9.95
CA TYR A 11 -15.78 -6.63 10.28
C TYR A 11 -14.64 -6.12 9.41
N GLN A 12 -14.91 -5.75 8.16
CA GLN A 12 -13.93 -5.13 7.27
C GLN A 12 -13.42 -3.81 7.87
N VAL A 13 -14.31 -2.90 8.25
CA VAL A 13 -13.95 -1.59 8.83
C VAL A 13 -13.12 -1.74 10.10
N VAL A 14 -13.43 -2.73 10.94
CA VAL A 14 -12.65 -3.00 12.16
C VAL A 14 -11.25 -3.47 11.81
N LEU A 15 -11.10 -4.39 10.86
CA LEU A 15 -9.79 -4.88 10.43
C LEU A 15 -8.96 -3.77 9.76
N ASP A 16 -9.58 -2.97 8.89
CA ASP A 16 -8.95 -1.82 8.25
C ASP A 16 -8.49 -0.79 9.30
N ALA A 17 -9.30 -0.55 10.34
CA ALA A 17 -8.92 0.34 11.45
C ALA A 17 -7.75 -0.21 12.27
N ILE A 18 -7.71 -1.52 12.54
CA ILE A 18 -6.58 -2.18 13.21
C ILE A 18 -5.32 -2.03 12.35
N GLY A 19 -5.40 -2.34 11.05
CA GLY A 19 -4.28 -2.23 10.12
C GLY A 19 -3.78 -0.79 9.96
N LEU A 20 -4.70 0.18 9.94
CA LEU A 20 -4.39 1.61 9.93
C LEU A 20 -3.59 2.02 11.16
N ILE A 21 -4.10 1.74 12.37
CA ILE A 21 -3.44 2.13 13.63
C ILE A 21 -2.10 1.42 13.75
N GLN A 22 -2.06 0.12 13.51
CA GLN A 22 -0.86 -0.68 13.63
C GLN A 22 0.22 -0.21 12.66
N GLY A 23 -0.10 -0.09 11.37
CA GLY A 23 0.93 0.27 10.39
C GLY A 23 1.29 1.75 10.40
N ALA A 24 0.39 2.66 10.78
CA ALA A 24 0.74 4.07 10.99
C ALA A 24 1.70 4.24 12.19
N THR A 25 1.40 3.62 13.33
CA THR A 25 2.26 3.70 14.52
C THR A 25 3.64 3.08 14.26
N LEU A 26 3.69 1.91 13.63
CA LEU A 26 4.95 1.21 13.34
C LEU A 26 5.72 1.88 12.19
N GLY A 27 5.02 2.39 11.17
CA GLY A 27 5.62 3.17 10.08
C GLY A 27 6.30 4.44 10.61
N LEU A 28 5.61 5.19 11.48
CA LEU A 28 6.18 6.35 12.16
C LEU A 28 7.38 5.96 13.04
N LEU A 29 7.28 4.86 13.79
CA LEU A 29 8.38 4.35 14.60
C LEU A 29 9.62 4.03 13.75
N LEU A 30 9.46 3.37 12.59
CA LEU A 30 10.56 3.10 11.67
C LEU A 30 11.19 4.38 11.09
N ILE A 31 10.37 5.38 10.78
CA ILE A 31 10.83 6.70 10.29
C ILE A 31 11.60 7.44 11.40
N VAL A 32 11.08 7.50 12.62
CA VAL A 32 11.71 8.20 13.75
C VAL A 32 13.00 7.51 14.19
N LEU A 33 12.99 6.18 14.24
CA LEU A 33 14.18 5.41 14.59
C LEU A 33 15.24 5.42 13.49
N ASN A 34 14.98 6.01 12.32
CA ASN A 34 15.93 6.10 11.22
C ASN A 34 17.21 6.85 11.64
N ARG A 35 18.23 6.09 12.07
CA ARG A 35 19.56 6.64 12.35
C ARG A 35 20.27 6.94 11.03
N ARG A 36 21.12 7.96 11.05
CA ARG A 36 21.83 8.61 9.93
C ARG A 36 22.49 7.68 8.89
N ASN A 37 22.69 6.40 9.19
CA ASN A 37 23.34 5.41 8.31
C ASN A 37 22.37 4.39 7.65
N PHE A 38 21.07 4.35 7.99
CA PHE A 38 20.13 3.32 7.50
C PHE A 38 18.97 3.91 6.69
N ARG A 39 19.29 4.60 5.57
CA ARG A 39 18.29 5.23 4.68
C ARG A 39 17.18 4.28 4.21
N SER A 40 17.45 2.97 4.16
CA SER A 40 16.46 1.95 3.84
C SER A 40 15.27 1.91 4.81
N SER A 41 15.49 2.11 6.12
CA SER A 41 14.40 2.12 7.12
C SER A 41 13.37 3.23 6.86
N LEU A 42 13.80 4.35 6.25
CA LEU A 42 12.90 5.45 5.92
C LEU A 42 11.92 5.06 4.80
N PHE A 43 12.37 4.45 3.72
CA PHE A 43 11.48 4.05 2.62
C PHE A 43 10.52 2.94 3.03
N LEU A 44 10.97 2.02 3.88
CA LEU A 44 10.10 1.01 4.45
C LEU A 44 9.04 1.62 5.38
N GLY A 45 9.44 2.56 6.24
CA GLY A 45 8.53 3.27 7.13
C GLY A 45 7.52 4.13 6.37
N LEU A 46 7.95 4.85 5.33
CA LEU A 46 7.05 5.58 4.43
C LEU A 46 6.07 4.63 3.72
N PHE A 47 6.57 3.52 3.16
CA PHE A 47 5.71 2.51 2.55
C PHE A 47 4.62 2.02 3.52
N LEU A 48 4.99 1.69 4.76
CA LEU A 48 4.06 1.27 5.81
C LEU A 48 3.02 2.35 6.14
N LEU A 49 3.46 3.60 6.27
CA LEU A 49 2.59 4.72 6.57
C LEU A 49 1.58 4.95 5.45
N PHE A 50 2.03 5.00 4.19
CA PHE A 50 1.14 5.15 3.03
C PHE A 50 0.21 3.96 2.86
N PHE A 51 0.69 2.73 3.07
CA PHE A 51 -0.13 1.52 3.01
C PHE A 51 -1.25 1.57 4.06
N SER A 52 -0.93 1.97 5.28
CA SER A 52 -1.93 2.16 6.34
C SER A 52 -2.92 3.28 6.04
N LEU A 53 -2.46 4.42 5.52
CA LEU A 53 -3.36 5.51 5.15
C LEU A 53 -4.33 5.12 4.02
N GLU A 54 -3.93 4.23 3.11
CA GLU A 54 -4.83 3.68 2.08
C GLU A 54 -5.98 2.88 2.71
N LEU A 55 -5.76 2.19 3.83
CA LEU A 55 -6.84 1.54 4.59
C LEU A 55 -7.90 2.55 5.07
N ALA A 56 -7.50 3.78 5.40
CA ALA A 56 -8.46 4.83 5.78
C ALA A 56 -9.37 5.23 4.62
N LEU A 57 -8.91 5.14 3.36
CA LEU A 57 -9.75 5.37 2.19
C LEU A 57 -10.90 4.36 2.15
N PHE A 58 -10.62 3.08 2.33
CA PHE A 58 -11.64 2.03 2.31
C PHE A 58 -12.65 2.18 3.44
N ILE A 59 -12.21 2.64 4.63
CA ILE A 59 -13.11 3.01 5.73
C ILE A 59 -14.03 4.17 5.31
N SER A 60 -13.49 5.21 4.65
CA SER A 60 -14.27 6.40 4.26
C SER A 60 -15.31 6.16 3.17
N ILE A 61 -15.09 5.16 2.30
CA ILE A 61 -15.98 4.83 1.19
C ILE A 61 -17.15 3.93 1.65
N ASP A 62 -17.10 3.37 2.86
CA ASP A 62 -18.20 2.58 3.42
C ASP A 62 -19.52 3.40 3.39
N PRO A 63 -20.60 2.88 2.80
CA PRO A 63 -21.84 3.64 2.61
C PRO A 63 -22.45 4.18 3.91
N LYS A 64 -22.30 3.46 5.03
CA LYS A 64 -22.83 3.92 6.32
C LYS A 64 -21.99 5.09 6.85
N ILE A 65 -20.67 5.01 6.69
CA ILE A 65 -19.73 6.07 7.13
C ILE A 65 -19.86 7.31 6.26
N ALA A 66 -19.92 7.14 4.93
CA ALA A 66 -20.05 8.23 3.97
C ALA A 66 -21.36 9.03 4.15
N GLN A 67 -22.44 8.39 4.58
CA GLN A 67 -23.70 9.07 4.91
C GLN A 67 -23.59 9.94 6.17
N ILE A 68 -22.85 9.48 7.18
CA ILE A 68 -22.69 10.19 8.45
C ILE A 68 -21.67 11.33 8.32
N TYR A 69 -20.59 11.12 7.54
CA TYR A 69 -19.50 12.08 7.35
C TYR A 69 -19.24 12.37 5.87
N PRO A 70 -20.12 13.12 5.19
CA PRO A 70 -20.00 13.40 3.75
C PRO A 70 -18.72 14.20 3.41
N GLY A 71 -18.20 14.99 4.34
CA GLY A 71 -16.94 15.71 4.17
C GLY A 71 -15.71 14.81 3.99
N LEU A 72 -15.77 13.58 4.51
CA LEU A 72 -14.71 12.57 4.38
C LEU A 72 -14.82 11.76 3.08
N TYR A 73 -15.84 12.00 2.26
CA TYR A 73 -15.98 11.31 0.99
C TYR A 73 -14.78 11.60 0.08
N LEU A 74 -14.26 10.53 -0.53
CA LEU A 74 -13.13 10.55 -1.46
C LEU A 74 -11.83 11.08 -0.82
N LEU A 75 -11.38 10.46 0.27
CA LEU A 75 -10.09 10.78 0.88
C LEU A 75 -8.95 10.71 -0.16
N PRO A 76 -7.92 11.57 -0.04
CA PRO A 76 -6.84 11.64 -1.01
C PRO A 76 -5.77 10.56 -0.78
N PHE A 77 -6.17 9.36 -0.38
CA PHE A 77 -5.28 8.31 0.11
C PHE A 77 -5.22 7.10 -0.82
N HIS A 78 -5.49 7.28 -2.11
CA HIS A 78 -5.29 6.23 -3.10
C HIS A 78 -3.83 6.24 -3.57
N PHE A 79 -3.00 5.37 -2.98
CA PHE A 79 -1.54 5.38 -3.13
C PHE A 79 -1.02 4.32 -4.10
N SER A 80 -1.85 3.76 -4.97
CA SER A 80 -1.45 2.78 -6.00
C SER A 80 -0.19 3.21 -6.77
N TRP A 81 -0.15 4.47 -7.19
CA TRP A 81 0.98 5.07 -7.92
C TRP A 81 2.25 5.25 -7.11
N LEU A 82 2.22 5.12 -5.78
CA LEU A 82 3.32 5.46 -4.86
C LEU A 82 3.84 4.27 -4.08
N LEU A 83 2.99 3.32 -3.69
CA LEU A 83 3.35 2.18 -2.84
C LEU A 83 4.47 1.31 -3.45
N PHE A 84 4.28 0.82 -4.67
CA PHE A 84 5.28 -0.04 -5.32
C PHE A 84 6.60 0.68 -5.61
N PRO A 85 6.61 1.95 -6.08
CA PRO A 85 7.82 2.75 -6.15
C PRO A 85 8.55 2.94 -4.82
N LEU A 86 7.84 3.19 -3.72
CA LEU A 86 8.46 3.30 -2.39
C LEU A 86 9.11 1.98 -1.99
N PHE A 87 8.41 0.87 -2.20
CA PHE A 87 8.96 -0.45 -1.92
C PHE A 87 10.14 -0.78 -2.84
N PHE A 88 10.16 -0.30 -4.09
CA PHE A 88 11.29 -0.43 -5.00
C PHE A 88 12.53 0.32 -4.50
N LEU A 89 12.37 1.55 -4.01
CA LEU A 89 13.49 2.30 -3.45
C LEU A 89 14.03 1.66 -2.18
N TYR A 90 13.14 1.09 -1.36
CA TYR A 90 13.53 0.29 -0.22
C TYR A 90 14.39 -0.91 -0.63
N THR A 91 13.91 -1.75 -1.55
CA THR A 91 14.64 -2.95 -1.99
C THR A 91 15.94 -2.62 -2.70
N GLN A 92 16.00 -1.52 -3.46
CA GLN A 92 17.25 -1.03 -4.08
C GLN A 92 18.30 -0.63 -3.04
N GLN A 93 17.89 -0.02 -1.93
CA GLN A 93 18.84 0.43 -0.90
C GLN A 93 19.34 -0.70 0.01
N VAL A 94 18.56 -1.77 0.19
CA VAL A 94 18.99 -2.92 0.97
C VAL A 94 19.68 -3.97 0.11
N SER A 95 19.48 -3.93 -1.21
CA SER A 95 20.19 -4.84 -2.12
C SER A 95 21.67 -4.50 -2.24
N ILE A 96 22.44 -5.44 -2.77
CA ILE A 96 23.86 -5.27 -3.09
C ILE A 96 24.07 -4.17 -4.14
N HIS A 97 23.01 -3.79 -4.87
CA HIS A 97 22.97 -2.68 -5.82
C HIS A 97 22.73 -1.31 -5.17
N SER A 98 22.90 -1.19 -3.85
CA SER A 98 22.69 0.06 -3.10
C SER A 98 23.57 1.24 -3.57
N ASP A 99 24.73 0.94 -4.15
CA ASP A 99 25.65 1.95 -4.72
C ASP A 99 25.15 2.56 -6.03
N ASN A 100 24.17 1.94 -6.69
CA ASN A 100 23.58 2.50 -7.90
C ASN A 100 22.72 3.72 -7.57
N THR A 101 22.69 4.71 -8.48
CA THR A 101 21.87 5.90 -8.31
C THR A 101 20.40 5.53 -8.04
N PRO A 102 19.81 5.95 -6.90
CA PRO A 102 18.43 5.63 -6.56
C PRO A 102 17.48 6.21 -7.62
N LYS A 103 16.52 5.40 -8.06
CA LYS A 103 15.58 5.78 -9.13
C LYS A 103 14.40 6.62 -8.60
N TYR A 104 14.68 7.77 -8.00
CA TYR A 104 13.66 8.64 -7.40
C TYR A 104 12.59 9.13 -8.38
N TRP A 105 12.90 9.14 -9.69
CA TRP A 105 11.93 9.51 -10.73
C TRP A 105 10.67 8.62 -10.72
N LEU A 106 10.76 7.41 -10.18
CA LEU A 106 9.61 6.51 -10.00
C LEU A 106 8.58 7.07 -9.01
N LEU A 107 8.94 8.02 -8.14
CA LEU A 107 7.99 8.64 -7.21
C LEU A 107 7.16 9.76 -7.84
N TYR A 108 7.63 10.37 -8.94
CA TYR A 108 6.98 11.55 -9.51
C TYR A 108 5.51 11.32 -9.93
N PRO A 109 5.16 10.20 -10.59
CA PRO A 109 3.75 9.91 -10.91
C PRO A 109 2.88 9.79 -9.66
N GLY A 110 3.40 9.15 -8.61
CA GLY A 110 2.70 9.01 -7.33
C GLY A 110 2.49 10.34 -6.61
N ILE A 111 3.51 11.20 -6.57
CA ILE A 111 3.40 12.53 -5.97
C ILE A 111 2.39 13.39 -6.74
N ALA A 112 2.44 13.38 -8.07
CA ALA A 112 1.51 14.12 -8.91
C ALA A 112 0.05 13.63 -8.70
N SER A 113 -0.15 12.32 -8.63
CA SER A 113 -1.45 11.71 -8.34
C SER A 113 -1.98 12.10 -6.96
N PHE A 114 -1.12 12.10 -5.93
CA PHE A 114 -1.51 12.52 -4.59
C PHE A 114 -1.91 14.01 -4.53
N ILE A 115 -1.15 14.88 -5.18
CA ILE A 115 -1.49 16.32 -5.27
C ILE A 115 -2.84 16.51 -5.97
N LEU A 116 -3.07 15.80 -7.08
CA LEU A 116 -4.36 15.84 -7.79
C LEU A 116 -5.51 15.42 -6.86
N GLN A 117 -5.34 14.32 -6.12
CA GLN A 117 -6.34 13.84 -5.16
C GLN A 117 -6.59 14.83 -4.02
N LEU A 118 -5.56 15.51 -3.51
CA LEU A 118 -5.71 16.56 -2.49
C LEU A 118 -6.54 17.75 -2.98
N ILE A 119 -6.32 18.16 -4.24
CA ILE A 119 -7.11 19.22 -4.87
C ILE A 119 -8.57 18.79 -4.96
N ILE A 120 -8.84 17.56 -5.42
CA ILE A 120 -10.20 17.02 -5.52
C ILE A 120 -10.86 16.89 -4.15
N PHE A 121 -10.11 16.44 -3.14
CA PHE A 121 -10.62 16.32 -1.77
C PHE A 121 -11.05 17.67 -1.17
N SER A 122 -10.46 18.78 -1.63
CA SER A 122 -10.79 20.13 -1.15
C SER A 122 -12.05 20.73 -1.80
N LEU A 123 -12.62 20.06 -2.81
CA LEU A 123 -13.84 20.49 -3.50
C LEU A 123 -15.12 20.20 -2.67
N PRO A 124 -16.24 20.87 -2.96
CA PRO A 124 -17.54 20.54 -2.35
C PRO A 124 -18.01 19.13 -2.74
N TYR A 125 -18.89 18.56 -1.93
CA TYR A 125 -19.34 17.16 -2.05
C TYR A 125 -19.94 16.83 -3.42
N GLU A 126 -20.74 17.75 -3.97
CA GLU A 126 -21.39 17.60 -5.27
C GLU A 126 -20.37 17.45 -6.40
N ALA A 127 -19.34 18.30 -6.40
CA ALA A 127 -18.26 18.22 -7.38
C ALA A 127 -17.43 16.92 -7.24
N LYS A 128 -17.22 16.42 -6.02
CA LYS A 128 -16.55 15.12 -5.80
C LYS A 128 -17.34 13.97 -6.40
N GLN A 129 -18.66 13.96 -6.25
CA GLN A 129 -19.52 12.92 -6.84
C GLN A 129 -19.44 12.92 -8.37
N GLU A 130 -19.51 14.09 -9.00
CA GLU A 130 -19.38 14.22 -10.46
C GLU A 130 -18.02 13.70 -10.96
N ILE A 131 -16.94 14.04 -10.26
CA ILE A 131 -15.59 13.57 -10.58
C ILE A 131 -15.47 12.05 -10.38
N PHE A 132 -16.04 11.50 -9.31
CA PHE A 132 -16.00 10.07 -9.04
C PHE A 132 -16.70 9.24 -10.13
N ILE A 133 -17.81 9.75 -10.67
CA ILE A 133 -18.56 9.11 -11.76
C ILE A 133 -17.85 9.29 -13.11
N ASN A 134 -16.97 10.29 -13.24
CA ASN A 134 -16.26 10.56 -14.47
C ASN A 134 -15.30 9.41 -14.84
N LYS A 135 -15.50 8.84 -16.03
CA LYS A 135 -14.68 7.74 -16.58
C LYS A 135 -13.20 8.09 -16.70
N TRP A 136 -12.86 9.36 -16.93
CA TRP A 136 -11.46 9.79 -17.01
C TRP A 136 -10.75 9.72 -15.66
N TYR A 137 -11.45 10.06 -14.58
CA TYR A 137 -10.90 9.96 -13.23
C TYR A 137 -10.65 8.50 -12.85
N ASP A 138 -11.63 7.62 -13.07
CA ASP A 138 -11.49 6.17 -12.90
C ASP A 138 -10.31 5.61 -13.72
N LEU A 139 -10.22 5.98 -15.00
CA LEU A 139 -9.17 5.48 -15.89
C LEU A 139 -7.77 5.93 -15.46
N ILE A 140 -7.59 7.21 -15.14
CA ILE A 140 -6.26 7.77 -14.82
C ILE A 140 -5.85 7.39 -13.39
N VAL A 141 -6.70 7.62 -12.40
CA VAL A 141 -6.29 7.46 -10.99
C VAL A 141 -6.29 5.99 -10.58
N TRP A 142 -7.33 5.24 -10.97
CA TRP A 142 -7.49 3.84 -10.56
C TRP A 142 -6.79 2.90 -11.53
N LYS A 143 -7.26 2.81 -12.77
CA LYS A 143 -6.79 1.77 -13.72
C LYS A 143 -5.31 1.93 -14.07
N PHE A 144 -4.91 3.10 -14.56
CA PHE A 144 -3.50 3.35 -14.86
C PHE A 144 -2.61 3.31 -13.62
N GLY A 145 -3.16 3.64 -12.44
CA GLY A 145 -2.50 3.43 -11.17
C GLY A 145 -2.12 1.97 -10.96
N TYR A 146 -3.08 1.06 -11.02
CA TYR A 146 -2.83 -0.37 -10.88
C TYR A 146 -1.82 -0.90 -11.92
N PHE A 147 -1.98 -0.54 -13.19
CA PHE A 147 -1.04 -0.98 -14.23
C PHE A 147 0.39 -0.49 -13.95
N TYR A 148 0.54 0.77 -13.55
CA TYR A 148 1.83 1.31 -13.16
C TYR A 148 2.41 0.56 -11.96
N SER A 149 1.62 0.33 -10.91
CA SER A 149 2.01 -0.46 -9.74
C SER A 149 2.54 -1.84 -10.13
N TRP A 150 1.86 -2.55 -11.03
CA TRP A 150 2.27 -3.88 -11.48
C TRP A 150 3.56 -3.87 -12.27
N ILE A 151 3.74 -2.90 -13.18
CA ILE A 151 4.99 -2.74 -13.93
C ILE A 151 6.16 -2.54 -12.96
N ILE A 152 6.01 -1.64 -11.99
CA ILE A 152 7.05 -1.37 -10.99
C ILE A 152 7.27 -2.58 -10.07
N GLY A 153 6.21 -3.28 -9.67
CA GLY A 153 6.33 -4.49 -8.86
C GLY A 153 7.07 -5.61 -9.58
N ILE A 154 6.82 -5.83 -10.88
CA ILE A 154 7.57 -6.80 -11.69
C ILE A 154 9.04 -6.39 -11.82
N TRP A 155 9.33 -5.09 -12.02
CA TRP A 155 10.70 -4.59 -12.01
C TRP A 155 11.40 -4.80 -10.65
N ASN A 156 10.67 -4.64 -9.56
CA ASN A 156 11.19 -4.89 -8.22
C ASN A 156 11.50 -6.39 -8.00
N LEU A 157 10.64 -7.30 -8.48
CA LEU A 157 10.94 -8.74 -8.47
C LEU A 157 12.20 -9.08 -9.26
N ARG A 158 12.42 -8.46 -10.43
CA ARG A 158 13.64 -8.64 -11.22
C ARG A 158 14.87 -8.14 -10.47
N LEU A 159 14.77 -7.02 -9.75
CA LEU A 159 15.85 -6.50 -8.91
C LEU A 159 16.20 -7.48 -7.78
N LEU A 160 15.20 -7.97 -7.04
CA LEU A 160 15.39 -8.96 -5.98
C LEU A 160 15.97 -10.28 -6.50
N TYR A 161 15.60 -10.70 -7.70
CA TYR A 161 16.17 -11.89 -8.34
C TYR A 161 17.67 -11.71 -8.64
N LYS A 162 18.05 -10.57 -9.23
CA LYS A 162 19.46 -10.25 -9.49
C LYS A 162 20.27 -10.17 -8.20
N HIS A 163 19.73 -9.48 -7.18
CA HIS A 163 20.33 -9.41 -5.84
C HIS A 163 20.61 -10.79 -5.27
N ARG A 164 19.65 -11.71 -5.33
CA ARG A 164 19.81 -13.08 -4.84
C ARG A 164 20.97 -13.81 -5.51
N ILE A 165 21.06 -13.73 -6.85
CA ILE A 165 22.16 -14.38 -7.59
C ILE A 165 23.51 -13.82 -7.12
N GLU A 166 23.63 -12.50 -7.00
CA GLU A 166 24.88 -11.86 -6.58
C GLU A 166 25.24 -12.17 -5.13
N VAL A 167 24.28 -12.23 -4.22
CA VAL A 167 24.52 -12.63 -2.82
C VAL A 167 25.03 -14.07 -2.74
N GLN A 168 24.43 -14.99 -3.51
CA GLN A 168 24.84 -16.40 -3.55
C GLN A 168 26.25 -16.59 -4.11
N ASN A 169 26.65 -15.76 -5.08
CA ASN A 169 27.99 -15.80 -5.67
C ASN A 169 29.05 -15.15 -4.76
N THR A 170 28.65 -14.27 -3.84
CA THR A 170 29.57 -13.43 -3.05
C THR A 170 29.78 -13.94 -1.63
N TYR A 171 28.75 -14.53 -1.00
CA TYR A 171 28.78 -14.86 0.42
C TYR A 171 28.64 -16.35 0.67
N SER A 172 29.50 -16.90 1.54
CA SER A 172 29.40 -18.29 2.01
C SER A 172 28.24 -18.52 3.00
N GLN A 173 27.80 -17.46 3.69
CA GLN A 173 26.61 -17.45 4.55
C GLN A 173 25.57 -16.48 3.99
N ILE A 174 24.42 -17.04 3.59
CA ILE A 174 23.34 -16.35 2.85
C ILE A 174 22.11 -16.02 3.71
N THR A 175 22.01 -16.59 4.92
CA THR A 175 20.90 -16.37 5.85
C THR A 175 20.76 -14.88 6.16
N SER A 176 19.54 -14.35 6.06
CA SER A 176 19.15 -12.92 6.19
C SER A 176 19.63 -11.94 5.09
N LYS A 177 20.51 -12.35 4.17
CA LYS A 177 21.03 -11.47 3.11
C LYS A 177 20.26 -11.53 1.79
N GLU A 178 19.54 -12.63 1.51
CA GLU A 178 18.83 -12.82 0.23
C GLU A 178 17.55 -12.00 0.06
N LEU A 179 17.06 -11.31 1.11
CA LEU A 179 15.78 -10.57 1.10
C LEU A 179 14.57 -11.43 0.68
N GLN A 180 14.57 -12.71 1.05
CA GLN A 180 13.50 -13.65 0.70
C GLN A 180 12.13 -13.18 1.20
N TRP A 181 12.06 -12.57 2.38
CA TRP A 181 10.82 -12.03 2.92
C TRP A 181 10.24 -10.91 2.06
N ALA A 182 11.09 -10.03 1.50
CA ALA A 182 10.67 -8.92 0.66
C ALA A 182 10.13 -9.43 -0.68
N ARG A 183 10.72 -10.51 -1.21
CA ARG A 183 10.21 -11.21 -2.39
C ARG A 183 8.84 -11.84 -2.13
N ILE A 184 8.67 -12.55 -1.01
CA ILE A 184 7.39 -13.17 -0.63
C ILE A 184 6.31 -12.08 -0.48
N LEU A 185 6.62 -11.02 0.26
CA LEU A 185 5.72 -9.88 0.45
C LEU A 185 5.34 -9.23 -0.90
N LEU A 186 6.30 -9.00 -1.78
CA LEU A 186 6.03 -8.38 -3.08
C LEU A 186 5.17 -9.24 -4.00
N ILE A 187 5.38 -10.57 -4.00
CA ILE A 187 4.50 -11.51 -4.70
C ILE A 187 3.10 -11.42 -4.12
N TYR A 188 2.98 -11.45 -2.79
CA TYR A 188 1.70 -11.29 -2.10
C TYR A 188 0.99 -9.99 -2.53
N LEU A 189 1.65 -8.83 -2.43
CA LEU A 189 1.08 -7.52 -2.79
C LEU A 189 0.66 -7.43 -4.27
N LEU A 190 1.44 -8.02 -5.18
CA LEU A 190 1.07 -8.09 -6.60
C LEU A 190 -0.17 -8.96 -6.79
N THR A 191 -0.19 -10.16 -6.20
CA THR A 191 -1.32 -11.08 -6.33
C THR A 191 -2.58 -10.52 -5.70
N SER A 192 -2.52 -9.93 -4.50
CA SER A 192 -3.68 -9.30 -3.84
C SER A 192 -4.20 -8.12 -4.65
N SER A 193 -3.32 -7.27 -5.20
CA SER A 193 -3.72 -6.15 -6.07
C SER A 193 -4.42 -6.62 -7.34
N ILE A 194 -3.90 -7.66 -8.01
CA ILE A 194 -4.54 -8.23 -9.21
C ILE A 194 -5.89 -8.85 -8.88
N ILE A 195 -5.97 -9.63 -7.79
CA ILE A 195 -7.22 -10.25 -7.33
C ILE A 195 -8.24 -9.15 -7.03
N ASN A 196 -7.87 -8.12 -6.27
CA ASN A 196 -8.77 -7.01 -5.95
C ASN A 196 -9.28 -6.30 -7.22
N TYR A 197 -8.39 -6.03 -8.18
CA TYR A 197 -8.77 -5.45 -9.46
C TYR A 197 -9.79 -6.32 -10.23
N VAL A 198 -9.54 -7.63 -10.32
CA VAL A 198 -10.45 -8.57 -11.00
C VAL A 198 -11.81 -8.66 -10.30
N LEU A 199 -11.83 -8.71 -8.97
CA LEU A 199 -13.06 -8.73 -8.18
C LEU A 199 -13.85 -7.42 -8.34
N SER A 200 -13.17 -6.28 -8.34
CA SER A 200 -13.80 -4.95 -8.50
C SER A 200 -14.48 -4.75 -9.86
N TRP A 201 -14.02 -5.44 -10.91
CA TRP A 201 -14.63 -5.38 -12.25
C TRP A 201 -15.99 -6.10 -12.30
N GLY A 202 -16.31 -6.94 -11.31
CA GLY A 202 -17.65 -7.52 -11.16
C GLY A 202 -17.92 -8.81 -11.94
N TYR A 203 -16.89 -9.48 -12.46
CA TYR A 203 -17.07 -10.79 -13.09
C TYR A 203 -17.30 -11.93 -12.07
N ILE A 204 -16.84 -11.75 -10.82
CA ILE A 204 -16.94 -12.76 -9.77
C ILE A 204 -17.28 -12.06 -8.45
N SER A 205 -18.53 -12.18 -7.98
CA SER A 205 -18.91 -11.68 -6.66
C SER A 205 -18.72 -12.80 -5.63
N ILE A 206 -17.63 -12.73 -4.87
CA ILE A 206 -17.39 -13.64 -3.75
C ILE A 206 -17.92 -12.97 -2.48
N PRO A 207 -18.85 -13.60 -1.73
CA PRO A 207 -19.32 -13.07 -0.46
C PRO A 207 -18.16 -12.81 0.50
N ASN A 208 -18.17 -11.66 1.17
CA ASN A 208 -17.19 -11.28 2.21
C ASN A 208 -15.71 -11.21 1.77
N HIS A 209 -15.41 -11.13 0.46
CA HIS A 209 -14.02 -11.01 -0.03
C HIS A 209 -13.26 -9.81 0.56
N THR A 210 -13.96 -8.71 0.84
CA THR A 210 -13.35 -7.52 1.44
C THR A 210 -12.85 -7.75 2.86
N VAL A 211 -13.52 -8.60 3.65
CA VAL A 211 -13.08 -8.98 4.99
C VAL A 211 -11.80 -9.83 4.92
N TYR A 212 -11.73 -10.75 3.95
CA TYR A 212 -10.52 -11.55 3.73
C TYR A 212 -9.34 -10.68 3.29
N LEU A 213 -9.55 -9.72 2.38
CA LEU A 213 -8.52 -8.78 1.96
C LEU A 213 -8.02 -7.93 3.13
N ALA A 214 -8.92 -7.35 3.93
CA ALA A 214 -8.58 -6.57 5.12
C ALA A 214 -7.76 -7.38 6.14
N ALA A 215 -8.12 -8.65 6.36
CA ALA A 215 -7.35 -9.53 7.24
C ALA A 215 -5.93 -9.79 6.71
N LEU A 216 -5.79 -9.99 5.40
CA LEU A 216 -4.48 -10.18 4.78
C LEU A 216 -3.63 -8.90 4.82
N ASP A 217 -4.24 -7.72 4.73
CA ASP A 217 -3.54 -6.44 4.84
C ASP A 217 -2.99 -6.21 6.26
N VAL A 218 -3.74 -6.58 7.30
CA VAL A 218 -3.24 -6.59 8.69
C VAL A 218 -2.05 -7.54 8.84
N LEU A 219 -2.13 -8.74 8.26
CA LEU A 219 -1.02 -9.70 8.25
C LEU A 219 0.19 -9.16 7.49
N ALA A 220 -0.02 -8.46 6.37
CA ALA A 220 1.04 -7.84 5.59
C ALA A 220 1.76 -6.75 6.40
N VAL A 221 1.01 -5.87 7.09
CA VAL A 221 1.56 -4.87 8.02
C VAL A 221 2.44 -5.53 9.07
N TYR A 222 1.94 -6.59 9.72
CA TYR A 222 2.72 -7.34 10.71
C TYR A 222 4.00 -7.94 10.12
N TRP A 223 3.90 -8.57 8.94
CA TRP A 223 5.02 -9.18 8.23
C TRP A 223 6.12 -8.17 7.92
N ILE A 224 5.74 -7.00 7.38
CA ILE A 224 6.68 -5.93 7.05
C ILE A 224 7.44 -5.47 8.28
N VAL A 225 6.74 -5.26 9.40
CA VAL A 225 7.37 -4.75 10.62
C VAL A 225 8.33 -5.78 11.21
N TYR A 226 7.88 -7.03 11.34
CA TYR A 226 8.72 -8.09 11.89
C TYR A 226 10.02 -8.25 11.11
N PHE A 227 9.93 -8.41 9.78
CA PHE A 227 11.13 -8.59 8.96
C PHE A 227 11.91 -7.30 8.74
N GLY A 228 11.25 -6.14 8.73
CA GLY A 228 11.90 -4.83 8.64
C GLY A 228 12.78 -4.52 9.85
N ILE A 229 12.38 -4.96 11.06
CA ILE A 229 13.20 -4.84 12.27
C ILE A 229 14.34 -5.86 12.25
N VAL A 230 14.08 -7.10 11.84
CA VAL A 230 15.11 -8.16 11.79
C VAL A 230 16.19 -7.90 10.74
N GLN A 231 15.86 -7.21 9.64
CA GLN A 231 16.81 -6.87 8.57
C GLN A 231 17.80 -5.76 8.97
N ARG A 232 17.56 -5.09 10.09
CA ARG A 232 18.35 -4.00 10.62
C ARG A 232 19.61 -4.49 11.32
#